data_AF-A0A4D6SWB2-F1
#
_entry.id   AF-A0A4D6SWB2-F1
#
_cell.length_a   1.000
_cell.length_b   1.000
_cell.length_c   1.000
_cell.angle_alpha   90.00
_cell.angle_beta   90.00
_cell.angle_gamma   90.00
#
_symmetry.space_group_name_H-M   'P 1'
#
loop_
_entity.id
_entity.type
_entity.pdbx_description
1 polymer ?
#
loop_
_entity_poly.entity_id
_entity_poly.type
_entity_poly.pdbx_seq_one_letter_code
_entity_poly.pdbx_strand_id
1 'polypeptide(L)'
;MNNLLMLFIFVPILSFLLLGLNLLLAPHRPDEAKVSAYECGFSPVYGQTRSTFQIHFYIVAMLFLVFDLEILLLFPIAVTLYQVSTFGFSIAIIFFIVLTIGFVLEIGSGAISLTDYELPVKLDNKNN
;
A
#
# COMPACT_ATOMS: atom_id res chain seq x y z
N MET A 1 -19.42 -31.54 3.92
CA MET A 1 -18.74 -30.32 3.44
C MET A 1 -17.77 -29.91 4.54
N ASN A 2 -16.48 -29.71 4.24
CA ASN A 2 -15.51 -29.30 5.25
C ASN A 2 -15.95 -27.96 5.88
N ASN A 3 -15.89 -27.78 7.21
CA ASN A 3 -16.29 -26.53 7.88
C ASN A 3 -15.58 -25.30 7.29
N LEU A 4 -14.33 -25.48 6.87
CA LEU A 4 -13.52 -24.46 6.24
C LEU A 4 -14.09 -24.04 4.86
N LEU A 5 -14.55 -25.03 4.08
CA LEU A 5 -15.17 -24.79 2.77
C LEU A 5 -16.54 -24.08 2.93
N MET A 6 -17.30 -24.44 3.97
CA MET A 6 -18.54 -23.76 4.30
C MET A 6 -18.31 -22.27 4.60
N LEU A 7 -17.29 -21.92 5.39
CA LEU A 7 -16.98 -20.53 5.73
C LEU A 7 -16.56 -19.71 4.51
N PHE A 8 -15.71 -20.26 3.63
CA PHE A 8 -15.28 -19.57 2.41
C PHE A 8 -16.43 -19.19 1.47
N ILE A 9 -17.49 -20.00 1.44
CA ILE A 9 -18.66 -19.74 0.61
C ILE A 9 -19.66 -18.83 1.36
N PHE A 10 -19.87 -19.05 2.65
CA PHE A 10 -20.89 -18.33 3.43
C PHE A 10 -20.56 -16.84 3.61
N VAL A 11 -19.30 -16.49 3.91
CA VAL A 11 -18.90 -15.10 4.18
C VAL A 11 -19.19 -14.14 3.01
N PRO A 12 -18.78 -14.41 1.76
CA PRO A 12 -19.09 -13.52 0.65
C PRO A 12 -20.59 -13.46 0.37
N ILE A 13 -21.30 -14.59 0.45
CA ILE A 13 -22.76 -14.63 0.25
C ILE A 13 -23.48 -13.74 1.26
N LEU A 14 -23.09 -13.80 2.54
CA LEU A 14 -23.68 -12.97 3.57
C LEU A 14 -23.41 -11.47 3.31
N SER A 15 -22.20 -11.12 2.88
CA SER A 15 -21.84 -9.74 2.51
C SER A 15 -22.72 -9.20 1.37
N PHE A 16 -22.90 -9.98 0.30
CA PHE A 16 -23.77 -9.61 -0.82
C PHE A 16 -25.24 -9.55 -0.41
N LEU A 17 -25.70 -10.43 0.48
CA LEU A 17 -27.07 -10.43 0.99
C LEU A 17 -27.35 -9.17 1.81
N LEU A 18 -26.44 -8.79 2.71
CA LEU A 18 -26.56 -7.55 3.50
C LEU A 18 -26.51 -6.31 2.63
N LEU A 19 -25.63 -6.28 1.62
CA LEU A 19 -25.59 -5.21 0.62
C LEU A 19 -26.91 -5.13 -0.15
N GLY A 20 -27.44 -6.27 -0.63
CA GLY A 20 -28.72 -6.35 -1.33
C GLY A 20 -29.89 -5.86 -0.48
N LEU A 21 -29.94 -6.25 0.80
CA LEU A 21 -30.93 -5.73 1.75
C LEU A 21 -30.80 -4.23 1.95
N ASN A 22 -29.58 -3.68 2.04
CA ASN A 22 -29.38 -2.24 2.16
C ASN A 22 -29.91 -1.50 0.92
N LEU A 23 -29.62 -1.98 -0.29
CA LEU A 23 -30.12 -1.36 -1.52
C LEU A 23 -31.65 -1.41 -1.62
N LEU A 24 -32.29 -2.49 -1.13
CA LEU A 24 -33.74 -2.66 -1.18
C LEU A 24 -34.49 -1.86 -0.11
N LEU A 25 -33.95 -1.78 1.11
CA LEU A 25 -34.63 -1.17 2.26
C LEU A 25 -34.23 0.29 2.51
N ALA A 26 -33.04 0.73 2.10
CA ALA A 26 -32.57 2.07 2.38
C ALA A 26 -33.27 3.13 1.50
N PRO A 27 -33.66 4.28 2.06
CA PRO A 27 -34.23 5.37 1.27
C PRO A 27 -33.15 5.98 0.36
N HIS A 28 -33.30 5.78 -0.95
CA HIS A 28 -32.41 6.34 -1.95
C HIS A 28 -32.93 7.68 -2.48
N ARG A 29 -32.38 8.79 -1.96
CA ARG A 29 -32.66 10.16 -2.42
C ARG A 29 -31.34 10.85 -2.81
N PRO A 30 -30.90 10.74 -4.07
CA PRO A 30 -29.75 11.48 -4.57
C PRO A 30 -30.15 12.93 -4.85
N ASP A 31 -29.28 13.86 -4.46
CA ASP A 31 -29.38 15.30 -4.72
C ASP A 31 -28.01 15.74 -5.25
N GLU A 32 -27.94 16.79 -6.07
CA GLU A 32 -26.69 17.25 -6.72
C GLU A 32 -25.61 17.58 -5.68
N ALA A 33 -26.01 18.21 -4.57
CA ALA A 33 -25.11 18.49 -3.44
C ALA A 33 -24.69 17.23 -2.66
N LYS A 34 -25.46 16.14 -2.74
CA LYS A 34 -25.19 14.87 -2.04
C LYS A 34 -24.32 13.92 -2.86
N VAL A 35 -24.38 14.01 -4.19
CA VAL A 35 -23.60 13.19 -5.11
C VAL A 35 -22.28 13.85 -5.54
N SER A 36 -22.12 15.16 -5.29
CA SER A 36 -20.86 15.85 -5.49
C SER A 36 -19.87 15.57 -4.36
N ALA A 37 -18.58 15.62 -4.68
CA ALA A 37 -17.53 15.51 -3.68
C ALA A 37 -17.64 16.67 -2.68
N TYR A 38 -17.49 16.36 -1.40
CA TYR A 38 -17.47 17.39 -0.36
C TYR A 38 -16.19 18.21 -0.50
N GLU A 39 -16.31 19.41 -1.07
CA GLU A 39 -15.23 20.39 -1.14
C GLU A 39 -15.62 21.66 -0.39
N CYS A 40 -14.63 22.33 0.21
CA CYS A 40 -14.79 23.63 0.89
C CYS A 40 -15.05 24.79 -0.09
N GLY A 41 -15.74 24.55 -1.21
CA GLY A 41 -16.10 25.56 -2.22
C GLY A 41 -15.07 25.78 -3.33
N PHE A 42 -13.98 25.01 -3.38
CA PHE A 42 -13.11 24.98 -4.55
C PHE A 42 -13.61 23.90 -5.51
N SER A 43 -13.40 24.09 -6.81
CA SER A 43 -13.60 23.05 -7.80
C SER A 43 -12.23 22.61 -8.29
N PRO A 44 -12.01 21.30 -8.52
CA PRO A 44 -10.75 20.81 -9.05
C PRO A 44 -10.46 21.52 -10.37
N VAL A 45 -9.22 21.99 -10.54
CA VAL A 45 -8.80 22.69 -11.75
C VAL A 45 -8.99 21.74 -12.94
N TYR A 46 -9.89 22.11 -13.86
CA TYR A 46 -10.17 21.34 -15.06
C TYR A 46 -8.88 21.10 -15.84
N GLY A 47 -8.56 19.83 -16.10
CA GLY A 47 -7.38 19.41 -16.86
C GLY A 47 -6.19 18.92 -16.01
N GLN A 48 -6.21 19.06 -14.68
CA GLN A 48 -5.20 18.48 -13.80
C GLN A 48 -5.79 17.33 -12.96
N THR A 49 -5.67 16.11 -13.46
CA THR A 49 -6.09 14.88 -12.76
C THR A 49 -4.99 14.26 -11.90
N ARG A 50 -3.77 14.80 -11.96
CA ARG A 50 -2.63 14.35 -11.16
C ARG A 50 -2.23 15.43 -10.17
N SER A 51 -2.28 15.09 -8.89
CA SER A 51 -1.68 15.89 -7.83
C SER A 51 -0.19 15.60 -7.76
N THR A 52 0.61 16.61 -7.39
CA THR A 52 2.03 16.41 -7.08
C THR A 52 2.13 15.64 -5.77
N PHE A 53 2.64 14.42 -5.82
CA PHE A 53 2.92 13.60 -4.65
C PHE A 53 4.42 13.49 -4.42
N GLN A 54 4.81 13.27 -3.16
CA GLN A 54 6.21 13.06 -2.81
C GLN A 54 6.70 11.69 -3.32
N ILE A 55 7.92 11.63 -3.83
CA ILE A 55 8.50 10.39 -4.36
C ILE A 55 8.66 9.29 -3.30
N HIS A 56 8.70 9.66 -2.02
CA HIS A 56 8.80 8.73 -0.89
C HIS A 56 7.73 7.63 -0.91
N PHE A 57 6.49 7.94 -1.31
CA PHE A 57 5.41 6.94 -1.40
C PHE A 57 5.71 5.86 -2.43
N TYR A 58 6.38 6.21 -3.53
CA TYR A 58 6.79 5.25 -4.56
C TYR A 58 7.94 4.36 -4.07
N ILE A 59 8.93 4.94 -3.38
CA ILE A 59 10.08 4.20 -2.84
C ILE A 59 9.61 3.15 -1.82
N VAL A 60 8.68 3.51 -0.94
CA VAL A 60 8.10 2.55 0.03
C VAL A 60 7.38 1.39 -0.68
N ALA A 61 6.64 1.66 -1.76
CA ALA A 61 5.97 0.61 -2.53
C ALA A 61 6.96 -0.34 -3.24
N MET A 62 8.04 0.21 -3.81
CA MET A 62 9.10 -0.59 -4.44
C MET A 62 9.85 -1.44 -3.42
N LEU A 63 10.13 -0.87 -2.24
CA LEU A 63 10.78 -1.58 -1.13
C LEU A 63 9.90 -2.73 -0.61
N PHE A 64 8.60 -2.50 -0.46
CA PHE A 64 7.64 -3.55 -0.11
C PHE A 64 7.66 -4.71 -1.12
N LEU A 65 7.71 -4.41 -2.42
CA LEU A 65 7.77 -5.43 -3.47
C LEU A 65 9.04 -6.30 -3.34
N VAL A 66 10.20 -5.68 -3.16
CA VAL A 66 11.48 -6.41 -3.02
C VAL A 66 11.48 -7.30 -1.78
N PHE A 67 10.99 -6.78 -0.64
CA PHE A 67 10.90 -7.56 0.60
C PHE A 67 9.89 -8.70 0.55
N ASP A 68 8.76 -8.52 -0.13
CA ASP A 68 7.78 -9.58 -0.33
C ASP A 68 8.38 -10.72 -1.17
N LEU A 69 9.13 -10.39 -2.23
CA LEU A 69 9.85 -11.37 -3.04
C LEU A 69 10.98 -12.08 -2.27
N GLU A 70 11.67 -11.38 -1.36
CA GLU A 70 12.68 -11.99 -0.49
C GLU A 70 12.07 -13.09 0.40
N ILE A 71 10.97 -12.78 1.08
CA ILE A 71 10.27 -13.74 1.95
C ILE A 71 9.74 -14.92 1.14
N LEU A 72 9.19 -14.66 -0.04
CA LEU A 72 8.69 -15.70 -0.94
C LEU A 72 9.81 -16.67 -1.37
N LEU A 73 11.02 -16.17 -1.62
CA LEU A 73 12.19 -17.00 -1.96
C LEU A 73 12.75 -17.77 -0.76
N LEU A 74 12.66 -17.22 0.45
CA LEU A 74 13.10 -17.89 1.67
C LEU A 74 12.12 -18.96 2.16
N PHE A 75 10.84 -18.84 1.83
CA PHE A 75 9.79 -19.74 2.34
C PHE A 75 10.01 -21.23 2.02
N PRO A 76 10.35 -21.65 0.78
CA PRO A 76 10.62 -23.06 0.49
C PRO A 76 11.80 -23.62 1.29
N ILE A 77 12.85 -22.81 1.50
CA ILE A 77 14.01 -23.21 2.28
C ILE A 77 13.60 -23.36 3.75
N ALA A 78 12.81 -22.42 4.29
CA ALA A 78 12.29 -22.50 5.66
C ALA A 78 11.46 -23.77 5.91
N VAL A 79 10.61 -24.16 4.96
CA VAL A 79 9.79 -25.39 5.07
C VAL A 79 10.62 -26.66 4.92
N THR A 80 11.68 -26.64 4.11
CA THR A 80 12.51 -27.82 3.79
C THR A 80 13.85 -27.86 4.54
N LEU A 81 14.03 -27.04 5.58
CA LEU A 81 15.29 -26.89 6.34
C LEU A 81 15.93 -28.23 6.74
N TYR A 82 15.13 -29.22 7.14
CA TYR A 82 15.60 -30.54 7.55
C TYR A 82 16.09 -31.44 6.41
N GLN A 83 15.70 -31.13 5.17
CA GLN A 83 16.05 -31.91 3.96
C GLN A 83 17.18 -31.25 3.16
N VAL A 84 17.43 -29.97 3.40
CA VAL A 84 18.46 -29.18 2.71
C VAL A 84 19.82 -29.48 3.34
N SER A 85 20.82 -29.74 2.50
CA SER A 85 22.21 -29.91 2.96
C SER A 85 22.82 -28.59 3.43
N THR A 86 23.92 -28.65 4.19
CA THR A 86 24.67 -27.46 4.63
C THR A 86 25.05 -26.53 3.47
N PHE A 87 25.22 -27.07 2.27
CA PHE A 87 25.48 -26.30 1.06
C PHE A 87 24.28 -25.43 0.65
N GLY A 88 23.06 -26.00 0.59
CA GLY A 88 21.86 -25.24 0.26
C GLY A 88 21.52 -24.19 1.31
N PHE A 89 21.77 -24.51 2.60
CA PHE A 89 21.63 -23.54 3.68
C PHE A 89 22.62 -22.36 3.54
N SER A 90 23.86 -22.64 3.15
CA SER A 90 24.87 -21.59 2.92
C SER A 90 24.48 -20.64 1.78
N ILE A 91 23.90 -21.17 0.70
CA ILE A 91 23.38 -20.34 -0.40
C ILE A 91 22.25 -19.43 0.08
N ALA A 92 21.32 -19.94 0.91
CA ALA A 92 20.23 -19.16 1.48
C ALA A 92 20.74 -17.99 2.34
N ILE A 93 21.77 -18.24 3.16
CA ILE A 93 22.41 -17.20 3.97
C ILE A 93 23.09 -16.15 3.09
N ILE A 94 23.83 -16.55 2.06
CA ILE A 94 24.49 -15.60 1.16
C ILE A 94 23.44 -14.73 0.46
N PHE A 95 22.36 -15.34 -0.03
CA PHE A 95 21.25 -14.62 -0.67
C PHE A 95 20.62 -13.58 0.28
N PHE A 96 20.31 -13.98 1.52
CA PHE A 96 19.78 -13.10 2.55
C PHE A 96 20.72 -11.92 2.87
N ILE A 97 22.02 -12.18 3.00
CA ILE A 97 23.02 -11.14 3.28
C ILE A 97 23.08 -10.12 2.14
N VAL A 98 23.10 -10.56 0.89
CA VAL A 98 23.17 -9.66 -0.28
C VAL A 98 21.96 -8.73 -0.32
N LEU A 99 20.75 -9.24 -0.06
CA LEU A 99 19.53 -8.43 -0.01
C LEU A 99 19.51 -7.48 1.19
N THR A 100 19.96 -7.94 2.36
CA THR A 100 20.08 -7.11 3.57
C THR A 100 21.04 -5.93 3.34
N ILE A 101 22.15 -6.14 2.63
CA ILE A 101 23.08 -5.05 2.27
C ILE A 101 22.38 -4.02 1.37
N GLY A 102 21.63 -4.48 0.37
CA GLY A 102 20.84 -3.60 -0.50
C GLY A 102 19.86 -2.72 0.30
N PHE A 103 19.19 -3.31 1.30
CA PHE A 103 18.29 -2.58 2.17
C PHE A 103 19.00 -1.55 3.06
N VAL A 104 20.15 -1.90 3.65
CA VAL A 104 20.92 -0.98 4.49
C VAL A 104 21.38 0.24 3.69
N LEU A 105 21.77 0.06 2.43
CA LEU A 105 22.14 1.17 1.54
C LEU A 105 20.96 2.10 1.24
N GLU A 106 19.76 1.55 1.07
CA GLU A 106 18.54 2.34 0.83
C GLU A 106 18.18 3.20 2.04
N ILE A 107 18.29 2.63 3.26
CA ILE A 107 18.10 3.39 4.51
C ILE A 107 19.14 4.51 4.62
N GLY A 108 20.41 4.20 4.35
CA GLY A 108 21.52 5.17 4.42
C GLY A 108 21.38 6.33 3.43
N SER A 109 20.65 6.12 2.32
CA SER A 109 20.37 7.16 1.32
C SER A 109 19.29 8.15 1.76
N GLY A 110 18.64 7.95 2.91
CA GLY A 110 17.61 8.84 3.44
C GLY A 110 16.30 8.81 2.64
N ALA A 111 16.14 7.84 1.73
CA ALA A 111 15.01 7.69 0.81
C ALA A 111 13.65 7.45 1.50
N ILE A 112 13.69 7.18 2.80
CA ILE A 112 12.53 6.87 3.65
C ILE A 112 12.20 8.05 4.59
N SER A 113 13.06 9.07 4.66
CA SER A 113 12.83 10.23 5.53
C SER A 113 11.84 11.18 4.88
N LEU A 114 10.68 11.34 5.51
CA LEU A 114 9.74 12.40 5.16
C LEU A 114 10.31 13.72 5.68
N THR A 115 11.03 14.44 4.81
CA THR A 115 11.39 15.83 5.09
C THR A 115 10.16 16.70 4.85
N ASP A 116 9.71 17.38 5.90
CA ASP A 116 8.71 18.43 5.79
C ASP A 116 9.35 19.61 5.04
N TYR A 117 8.94 19.81 3.79
CA TYR A 117 9.20 21.07 3.11
C TYR A 117 8.23 22.10 3.69
N GLU A 118 8.60 22.71 4.82
CA GLU A 118 8.06 24.02 5.18
C GLU A 118 8.50 24.98 4.09
N LEU A 119 7.61 25.25 3.13
CA LEU A 119 7.83 26.33 2.18
C LEU A 119 7.95 27.61 3.01
N PRO A 120 9.09 28.34 2.97
CA PRO A 120 9.12 29.66 3.54
C PRO A 120 8.13 30.49 2.72
N VAL A 121 6.95 30.77 3.29
CA VAL A 121 6.04 31.77 2.73
C VAL A 121 6.76 33.10 2.86
N LYS A 122 7.56 33.42 1.85
CA LYS A 122 8.16 34.73 1.68
C LYS A 122 7.00 35.63 1.27
N LEU A 123 6.36 36.22 2.26
CA LEU A 123 5.45 37.33 2.06
C LEU A 123 6.28 38.46 1.43
N ASP A 124 6.27 38.53 0.10
CA ASP A 124 6.72 39.71 -0.63
C ASP A 124 5.73 40.83 -0.31
N ASN A 125 5.99 41.53 0.80
CA ASN A 125 5.36 42.81 1.07
C ASN A 125 5.92 43.81 0.06
N LYS A 126 5.29 43.84 -1.12
CA LYS A 126 5.52 44.86 -2.13
C LYS A 126 4.23 45.64 -2.35
N ASN A 127 3.85 46.43 -1.36
CA ASN A 127 2.90 47.53 -1.54
C ASN A 127 3.49 48.83 -0.95
N ASN A 128 4.13 49.58 -1.86
CA ASN A 128 3.87 51.01 -2.02
C ASN A 128 2.39 51.21 -2.32
#